data_AF-C5KX50-F1
#
_entry.id   AF-C5KX50-F1
#
_cell.length_a   1.000
_cell.length_b   1.000
_cell.length_c   1.000
_cell.angle_alpha   90.00
_cell.angle_beta   90.00
_cell.angle_gamma   90.00
#
_symmetry.space_group_name_H-M   'P 1'
#
loop_
_entity.id
_entity.type
_entity.pdbx_description
1 polymer ?
#
loop_
_entity_poly.entity_id
_entity_poly.type
_entity_poly.pdbx_seq_one_letter_code
_entity_poly.pdbx_strand_id
1 'polypeptide(L)'
;MLHELAMTDVNGEATTLAVGEYIRESIDQAEKTLLDYKGRRSVAEKWVDFVDNSKWLSSFLIDAKHVSPPCEVPGLIFIISAVLRGFGQVVFQDNPWTGLFVCIAGGLPHWPTAIMGIIGCTITTVFPLLVQPLEPRGLVASGIYGFNGVLLGWGYSTFDNNIQRAHSSILHVVISRSFTRATRIPPLTWPYNIALLMWMACATLSNNYDTLFTHAVTPKALAGEYSITWFFTTWLKGISQVVFSADLWSGVVLLVGILVGCFLMEGQL
;
A
#
# COMPACT_ATOMS: atom_id res chain seq x y z
N MET A 1 31.26 28.00 25.24
CA MET A 1 30.72 29.36 25.02
C MET A 1 29.68 29.78 26.05
N LEU A 2 28.70 28.94 26.44
CA LEU A 2 27.76 29.28 27.53
C LEU A 2 28.39 29.34 28.94
N HIS A 3 29.60 28.83 29.12
CA HIS A 3 30.31 28.82 30.42
C HIS A 3 31.17 30.08 30.66
N GLU A 4 31.28 30.99 29.69
CA GLU A 4 32.13 32.19 29.78
C GLU A 4 31.35 33.51 29.99
N LEU A 5 30.03 33.52 29.79
CA LEU A 5 29.22 34.74 29.94
C LEU A 5 28.72 34.99 31.38
N ALA A 6 29.01 34.09 32.31
CA ALA A 6 28.54 34.20 33.70
C ALA A 6 29.47 35.03 34.61
N MET A 7 30.54 35.61 34.07
CA MET A 7 31.59 36.25 34.85
C MET A 7 31.86 37.69 34.40
N THR A 8 30.83 38.56 34.38
CA THR A 8 30.95 40.02 34.63
C THR A 8 29.58 40.68 34.55
N ASP A 9 29.01 41.08 35.69
CA ASP A 9 28.62 42.46 36.03
C ASP A 9 27.77 42.48 37.32
N VAL A 10 28.07 43.43 38.20
CA VAL A 10 27.55 43.55 39.58
C VAL A 10 26.09 44.05 39.62
N ASN A 11 25.49 44.36 38.47
CA ASN A 11 24.16 44.97 38.40
C ASN A 11 23.05 44.11 37.75
N GLY A 12 23.33 42.89 37.29
CA GLY A 12 22.32 41.91 36.83
C GLY A 12 21.54 42.27 35.55
N GLU A 13 21.32 43.55 35.24
CA GLU A 13 20.54 44.02 34.08
C GLU A 13 21.23 43.75 32.74
N ALA A 14 22.55 43.97 32.66
CA ALA A 14 23.33 43.79 31.43
C ALA A 14 23.37 42.31 30.97
N THR A 15 23.42 41.37 31.91
CA THR A 15 23.43 39.93 31.61
C THR A 15 22.07 39.44 31.14
N THR A 16 20.96 39.94 31.72
CA THR A 16 19.60 39.64 31.24
C THR A 16 19.32 40.18 29.84
N LEU A 17 19.84 41.37 29.50
CA LEU A 17 19.72 41.94 28.16
C LEU A 17 20.47 41.11 27.11
N ALA A 18 21.71 40.71 27.41
CA ALA A 18 22.52 39.89 26.51
C ALA A 18 21.92 38.49 26.28
N VAL A 19 21.35 37.87 27.33
CA VAL A 19 20.64 36.60 27.20
C VAL A 19 19.35 36.77 26.37
N GLY A 20 18.63 37.88 26.57
CA GLY A 20 17.42 38.20 25.80
C GLY A 20 17.70 38.37 24.31
N GLU A 21 18.77 39.08 23.94
CA GLU A 21 19.18 39.27 22.54
C GLU A 21 19.63 37.95 21.89
N TYR A 22 20.41 37.13 22.61
CA TYR A 22 20.84 35.83 22.12
C TYR A 22 19.67 34.87 21.84
N ILE A 23 18.67 34.84 22.74
CA ILE A 23 17.45 34.05 22.54
C ILE A 23 16.70 34.54 21.31
N ARG A 24 16.61 35.86 21.11
CA ARG A 24 15.92 36.48 19.97
C ARG A 24 16.59 36.12 18.64
N GLU A 25 17.91 36.25 18.55
CA GLU A 25 18.67 35.87 17.36
C GLU A 25 18.55 34.37 17.06
N SER A 26 18.55 33.54 18.10
CA SER A 26 18.38 32.09 17.95
C SER A 26 17.00 31.73 17.40
N ILE A 27 15.95 32.43 17.83
CA ILE A 27 14.58 32.25 17.34
C ILE A 27 14.47 32.72 15.88
N ASP A 28 14.99 33.89 15.55
CA ASP A 28 14.96 34.43 14.18
C ASP A 28 15.72 33.52 13.20
N GLN A 29 16.87 32.98 13.64
CA GLN A 29 17.65 32.05 12.84
C GLN A 29 16.91 30.72 12.64
N ALA A 30 16.24 30.22 13.69
CA ALA A 30 15.41 29.03 13.58
C ALA A 30 14.23 29.26 12.62
N GLU A 31 13.56 30.40 12.69
CA GLU A 31 12.41 30.74 11.84
C GLU A 31 12.81 30.89 10.36
N LYS A 32 13.92 31.57 10.05
CA LYS A 32 14.48 31.64 8.70
C LYS A 32 14.86 30.26 8.15
N THR A 33 15.45 29.41 8.98
CA THR A 33 15.79 28.03 8.59
C THR A 33 14.52 27.21 8.29
N LEU A 34 13.47 27.41 9.07
CA LEU A 34 12.18 26.73 8.90
C LEU A 34 11.45 27.20 7.64
N LEU A 35 11.56 28.49 7.30
CA LEU A 35 11.01 29.07 6.07
C LEU A 35 11.77 28.59 4.82
N ASP A 36 13.11 28.53 4.85
CA ASP A 36 13.91 27.96 3.76
C ASP A 36 13.59 26.46 3.57
N TYR A 37 13.46 25.72 4.68
CA TYR A 37 13.07 24.32 4.67
C TYR A 37 11.67 24.11 4.05
N LYS A 38 10.68 24.93 4.41
CA LYS A 38 9.34 24.91 3.79
C LYS A 38 9.37 25.25 2.30
N GLY A 39 10.26 26.15 1.86
CA GLY A 39 10.44 26.51 0.45
C GLY A 39 11.10 25.42 -0.40
N ARG A 40 11.96 24.59 0.20
CA ARG A 40 12.71 23.51 -0.46
C ARG A 40 12.02 22.15 -0.45
N ARG A 41 10.74 22.08 -0.06
CA ARG A 41 10.01 20.81 -0.03
C ARG A 41 9.90 20.18 -1.41
N SER A 42 10.24 18.90 -1.50
CA SER A 42 10.14 18.12 -2.73
C SER A 42 8.67 17.97 -3.15
N VAL A 43 8.44 17.66 -4.43
CA VAL A 43 7.08 17.38 -4.95
C VAL A 43 6.41 16.28 -4.12
N ALA A 44 7.15 15.24 -3.74
CA ALA A 44 6.65 14.15 -2.88
C ALA A 44 6.13 14.68 -1.54
N GLU A 45 6.85 15.60 -0.90
CA GLU A 45 6.46 16.19 0.39
C GLU A 45 5.22 17.09 0.30
N LYS A 46 5.02 17.78 -0.82
CA LYS A 46 3.79 18.56 -1.08
C LYS A 46 2.59 17.67 -1.37
N TRP A 47 2.81 16.54 -2.04
CA TRP A 47 1.79 15.50 -2.23
C TRP A 47 1.40 14.83 -0.91
N VAL A 48 2.34 14.65 0.02
CA VAL A 48 2.04 14.14 1.37
C VAL A 48 1.01 15.01 2.04
N ASP A 49 1.28 16.31 2.19
CA ASP A 49 0.36 17.23 2.90
C ASP A 49 -1.06 17.25 2.30
N PHE A 50 -1.19 17.05 0.99
CA PHE A 50 -2.48 16.97 0.31
C PHE A 50 -3.27 15.70 0.65
N VAL A 51 -2.56 14.59 0.92
CA VAL A 51 -3.15 13.26 1.15
C VAL A 51 -3.13 12.85 2.64
N ASP A 52 -2.38 13.58 3.48
CA ASP A 52 -2.09 13.25 4.89
C ASP A 52 -3.25 13.57 5.84
N ASN A 53 -4.26 12.71 5.78
CA ASN A 53 -4.98 12.18 6.95
C ASN A 53 -4.97 10.64 6.93
N SER A 54 -4.15 10.04 6.07
CA SER A 54 -4.24 8.62 5.73
C SER A 54 -3.03 7.85 6.30
N LYS A 55 -3.25 7.01 7.32
CA LYS A 55 -2.23 6.15 7.98
C LYS A 55 -1.38 5.32 6.99
N TRP A 56 -1.89 5.03 5.79
CA TRP A 56 -1.16 4.29 4.76
C TRP A 56 -0.06 5.12 4.07
N LEU A 57 -0.25 6.44 3.97
CA LEU A 57 0.66 7.34 3.27
C LEU A 57 1.84 7.74 4.17
N SER A 58 1.57 7.94 5.47
CA SER A 58 2.60 8.16 6.47
C SER A 58 3.60 6.99 6.53
N SER A 59 3.13 5.75 6.35
CA SER A 59 4.00 4.57 6.29
C SER A 59 5.00 4.62 5.12
N PHE A 60 4.66 5.27 4.00
CA PHE A 60 5.55 5.39 2.84
C PHE A 60 6.52 6.58 2.93
N LEU A 61 6.09 7.68 3.55
CA LEU A 61 6.77 8.97 3.45
C LEU A 61 7.41 9.44 4.76
N ILE A 62 6.88 9.02 5.90
CA ILE A 62 7.48 9.27 7.21
C ILE A 62 8.45 8.12 7.49
N ASP A 63 9.71 8.50 7.67
CA ASP A 63 10.88 7.63 7.87
C ASP A 63 10.50 6.35 8.63
N ALA A 64 10.44 5.22 7.90
CA ALA A 64 10.04 3.88 8.38
C ALA A 64 10.82 3.40 9.63
N LYS A 65 11.86 4.14 10.01
CA LYS A 65 12.63 4.02 11.25
C LYS A 65 11.80 4.27 12.52
N HIS A 66 10.70 5.02 12.44
CA HIS A 66 9.85 5.34 13.60
C HIS A 66 8.58 4.49 13.71
N VAL A 67 8.29 3.64 12.71
CA VAL A 67 7.26 2.61 12.86
C VAL A 67 7.84 1.54 13.78
N SER A 68 7.53 1.65 15.07
CA SER A 68 7.91 0.66 16.07
C SER A 68 7.46 -0.71 15.55
N PRO A 69 8.35 -1.71 15.43
CA PRO A 69 7.90 -3.04 15.07
C PRO A 69 6.86 -3.46 16.11
N PRO A 70 5.71 -4.04 15.70
CA PRO A 70 4.84 -4.64 16.69
C PRO A 70 5.68 -5.59 17.55
N CYS A 71 5.47 -5.50 18.87
CA CYS A 71 5.99 -6.40 19.92
C CYS A 71 6.37 -7.76 19.34
N GLU A 72 7.60 -8.24 19.60
CA GLU A 72 8.20 -9.47 19.06
C GLU A 72 7.22 -10.64 18.94
N VAL A 73 6.43 -10.62 17.86
CA VAL A 73 5.46 -11.65 17.56
C VAL A 73 6.21 -12.82 16.94
N PRO A 74 5.88 -14.07 17.31
CA PRO A 74 6.46 -15.25 16.69
C PRO A 74 6.43 -15.13 15.17
N GLY A 75 7.52 -15.52 14.49
CA GLY A 75 7.71 -15.25 13.06
C GLY A 75 6.55 -15.69 12.17
N LEU A 76 5.88 -16.80 12.49
CA LEU A 76 4.70 -17.27 11.76
C LEU A 76 3.50 -16.33 11.93
N ILE A 77 3.22 -15.86 13.15
CA ILE A 77 2.11 -14.92 13.44
C ILE A 77 2.37 -13.58 12.76
N PHE A 78 3.63 -13.14 12.74
CA PHE A 78 4.04 -11.96 11.99
C PHE A 78 3.72 -12.09 10.49
N ILE A 79 4.13 -13.19 9.86
CA ILE A 79 3.87 -13.41 8.43
C ILE A 79 2.37 -13.53 8.14
N ILE A 80 1.60 -14.25 8.97
CA ILE A 80 0.14 -14.36 8.80
C ILE A 80 -0.52 -12.98 8.89
N SER A 81 -0.15 -12.17 9.89
CA SER A 81 -0.67 -10.81 10.04
C SER A 81 -0.30 -9.93 8.84
N ALA A 82 0.96 -9.99 8.39
CA ALA A 82 1.44 -9.21 7.26
C ALA A 82 0.76 -9.61 5.95
N VAL A 83 0.52 -10.91 5.72
CA VAL A 83 -0.22 -11.43 4.57
C VAL A 83 -1.67 -10.96 4.61
N LEU A 84 -2.37 -11.11 5.74
CA LEU A 84 -3.74 -10.61 5.89
C LEU A 84 -3.80 -9.10 5.66
N ARG A 85 -2.92 -8.30 6.26
CA ARG A 85 -2.83 -6.87 5.97
C ARG A 85 -2.53 -6.60 4.50
N GLY A 86 -1.72 -7.43 3.84
CA GLY A 86 -1.48 -7.36 2.40
C GLY A 86 -2.74 -7.53 1.54
N PHE A 87 -3.67 -8.39 1.94
CA PHE A 87 -5.00 -8.42 1.33
C PHE A 87 -5.79 -7.13 1.63
N GLY A 88 -5.74 -6.61 2.85
CA GLY A 88 -6.42 -5.36 3.21
C GLY A 88 -5.94 -4.16 2.40
N GLN A 89 -4.64 -4.11 2.09
CA GLN A 89 -4.02 -3.06 1.30
C GLN A 89 -4.51 -3.02 -0.16
N VAL A 90 -5.15 -4.07 -0.68
CA VAL A 90 -5.82 -4.02 -2.01
C VAL A 90 -6.89 -2.93 -2.06
N VAL A 91 -7.56 -2.68 -0.93
CA VAL A 91 -8.54 -1.61 -0.75
C VAL A 91 -7.98 -0.46 0.11
N PHE A 92 -6.65 -0.37 0.21
CA PHE A 92 -5.92 0.64 0.98
C PHE A 92 -6.24 0.65 2.48
N GLN A 93 -6.44 -0.53 3.07
CA GLN A 93 -6.75 -0.69 4.49
C GLN A 93 -5.66 -1.53 5.18
N ASP A 94 -4.87 -0.93 6.07
CA ASP A 94 -3.90 -1.64 6.92
C ASP A 94 -4.61 -2.35 8.09
N ASN A 95 -5.47 -3.32 7.77
CA ASN A 95 -6.27 -4.05 8.75
C ASN A 95 -6.36 -5.54 8.37
N PRO A 96 -5.91 -6.46 9.23
CA PRO A 96 -5.95 -7.90 8.93
C PRO A 96 -7.38 -8.45 8.81
N TRP A 97 -8.36 -7.86 9.50
CA TRP A 97 -9.77 -8.24 9.37
C TRP A 97 -10.33 -7.84 8.01
N THR A 98 -10.07 -6.62 7.56
CA THR A 98 -10.40 -6.20 6.20
C THR A 98 -9.75 -7.14 5.18
N GLY A 99 -8.48 -7.48 5.40
CA GLY A 99 -7.78 -8.46 4.59
C GLY A 99 -8.42 -9.83 4.51
N LEU A 100 -8.93 -10.33 5.64
CA LEU A 100 -9.69 -11.58 5.67
C LEU A 100 -10.94 -11.50 4.78
N PHE A 101 -11.72 -10.43 4.88
CA PHE A 101 -12.88 -10.22 4.01
C PHE A 101 -12.50 -10.10 2.54
N VAL A 102 -11.41 -9.39 2.22
CA VAL A 102 -10.89 -9.27 0.85
C VAL A 102 -10.47 -10.64 0.29
N CYS A 103 -9.80 -11.47 1.10
CA CYS A 103 -9.43 -12.83 0.71
C CYS A 103 -10.66 -13.71 0.46
N ILE A 104 -11.68 -13.63 1.32
CA ILE A 104 -12.94 -14.36 1.14
C ILE A 104 -13.62 -13.89 -0.15
N ALA A 105 -13.77 -12.58 -0.36
CA ALA A 105 -14.42 -12.00 -1.53
C ALA A 105 -13.80 -12.47 -2.86
N GLY A 106 -12.46 -12.53 -2.94
CA GLY A 106 -11.75 -13.04 -4.12
C GLY A 106 -11.86 -14.55 -4.31
N GLY A 107 -12.10 -15.32 -3.24
CA GLY A 107 -12.28 -16.77 -3.29
C GLY A 107 -13.70 -17.25 -3.57
N LEU A 108 -14.71 -16.39 -3.37
CA LEU A 108 -16.13 -16.76 -3.52
C LEU A 108 -16.49 -17.33 -4.91
N PRO A 109 -16.03 -16.73 -6.04
CA PRO A 109 -16.38 -17.27 -7.35
C PRO A 109 -15.62 -18.57 -7.66
N HIS A 110 -14.37 -18.66 -7.19
CA HIS A 110 -13.46 -19.75 -7.53
C HIS A 110 -12.33 -19.86 -6.48
N TRP A 111 -12.37 -20.92 -5.66
CA TRP A 111 -11.44 -21.07 -4.53
C TRP A 111 -9.93 -21.13 -4.90
N PRO A 112 -9.49 -21.66 -6.06
CA PRO A 112 -8.08 -21.59 -6.47
C PRO A 112 -7.58 -20.15 -6.65
N THR A 113 -8.46 -19.21 -6.97
CA THR A 113 -8.13 -17.79 -7.07
C THR A 113 -7.68 -17.24 -5.71
N ALA A 114 -8.36 -17.60 -4.61
CA ALA A 114 -7.89 -17.25 -3.27
C ALA A 114 -6.49 -17.81 -2.98
N ILE A 115 -6.22 -19.06 -3.35
CA ILE A 115 -4.91 -19.68 -3.13
C ILE A 115 -3.80 -18.94 -3.89
N MET A 116 -4.05 -18.57 -5.15
CA MET A 116 -3.07 -17.80 -5.92
C MET A 116 -2.82 -16.42 -5.34
N GLY A 117 -3.87 -15.75 -4.86
CA GLY A 117 -3.72 -14.51 -4.09
C GLY A 117 -2.85 -14.70 -2.84
N ILE A 118 -3.07 -15.78 -2.08
CA ILE A 118 -2.30 -16.09 -0.86
C ILE A 118 -0.83 -16.37 -1.20
N ILE A 119 -0.56 -17.18 -2.23
CA ILE A 119 0.80 -17.51 -2.68
C ILE A 119 1.50 -16.21 -3.13
N GLY A 120 0.86 -15.42 -3.99
CA GLY A 120 1.40 -14.15 -4.45
C GLY A 120 1.74 -13.21 -3.29
N CYS A 121 0.78 -12.99 -2.39
CA CYS A 121 0.96 -12.15 -1.20
C CYS A 121 2.08 -12.65 -0.30
N THR A 122 2.17 -13.98 -0.07
CA THR A 122 3.18 -14.58 0.81
C THR A 122 4.57 -14.40 0.22
N ILE A 123 4.76 -14.71 -1.06
CA ILE A 123 6.04 -14.54 -1.76
C ILE A 123 6.50 -13.08 -1.65
N THR A 124 5.60 -12.14 -1.91
CA THR A 124 5.96 -10.72 -1.93
C THR A 124 6.12 -10.09 -0.57
N THR A 125 5.47 -10.64 0.45
CA THR A 125 5.67 -10.26 1.86
C THR A 125 7.01 -10.78 2.38
N VAL A 126 7.40 -12.00 2.01
CA VAL A 126 8.62 -12.64 2.50
C VAL A 126 9.87 -12.15 1.75
N PHE A 127 9.77 -11.89 0.44
CA PHE A 127 10.91 -11.52 -0.40
C PHE A 127 11.74 -10.33 0.13
N PRO A 128 11.15 -9.21 0.61
CA PRO A 128 11.88 -8.09 1.21
C PRO A 128 12.64 -8.43 2.50
N LEU A 129 12.30 -9.54 3.17
CA LEU A 129 12.98 -10.04 4.37
C LEU A 129 14.17 -10.95 4.03
N LEU A 130 14.26 -11.45 2.79
CA LEU A 130 15.30 -12.38 2.37
C LEU A 130 16.34 -11.75 1.44
N VAL A 131 15.97 -10.72 0.66
CA VAL A 131 16.81 -10.18 -0.41
C VAL A 131 17.36 -8.80 -0.05
N GLN A 132 18.69 -8.68 -0.02
CA GLN A 132 19.36 -7.43 0.36
C GLN A 132 19.15 -6.28 -0.65
N PRO A 133 19.21 -5.00 -0.19
CA PRO A 133 19.17 -4.59 1.22
C PRO A 133 17.78 -4.81 1.85
N LEU A 134 17.76 -5.45 3.02
CA LEU A 134 16.52 -5.82 3.71
C LEU A 134 15.62 -4.61 3.98
N GLU A 135 14.31 -4.79 3.88
CA GLU A 135 13.36 -3.73 4.19
C GLU A 135 13.01 -3.69 5.69
N PRO A 136 12.67 -2.50 6.24
CA PRO A 136 12.19 -2.37 7.61
C PRO A 136 11.01 -3.30 7.90
N ARG A 137 11.09 -4.05 9.01
CA ARG A 137 10.02 -4.98 9.41
C ARG A 137 8.67 -4.30 9.61
N GLY A 138 8.63 -3.02 10.00
CA GLY A 138 7.39 -2.25 10.11
C GLY A 138 6.65 -2.09 8.78
N LEU A 139 7.37 -1.86 7.68
CA LEU A 139 6.77 -1.78 6.34
C LEU A 139 6.27 -3.13 5.84
N VAL A 140 6.99 -4.20 6.17
CA VAL A 140 6.51 -5.56 5.86
C VAL A 140 5.27 -5.88 6.71
N ALA A 141 5.26 -5.47 7.98
CA ALA A 141 4.15 -5.69 8.91
C ALA A 141 2.86 -5.00 8.46
N SER A 142 2.93 -3.83 7.83
CA SER A 142 1.75 -3.12 7.29
C SER A 142 1.15 -3.77 6.04
N GLY A 143 1.76 -4.85 5.53
CA GLY A 143 1.29 -5.59 4.37
C GLY A 143 1.52 -4.87 3.04
N ILE A 144 2.24 -3.74 3.03
CA ILE A 144 2.34 -2.89 1.84
C ILE A 144 3.04 -3.53 0.65
N TYR A 145 3.92 -4.51 0.92
CA TYR A 145 4.56 -5.32 -0.11
C TYR A 145 3.68 -6.49 -0.60
N GLY A 146 2.59 -6.81 0.12
CA GLY A 146 1.71 -7.94 -0.14
C GLY A 146 0.70 -7.72 -1.27
N PHE A 147 0.04 -6.55 -1.31
CA PHE A 147 -1.18 -6.38 -2.12
C PHE A 147 -0.97 -6.49 -3.63
N ASN A 148 0.17 -6.04 -4.16
CA ASN A 148 0.48 -6.23 -5.58
C ASN A 148 0.67 -7.73 -5.92
N GLY A 149 1.17 -8.52 -4.97
CA GLY A 149 1.25 -9.97 -5.07
C GLY A 149 -0.12 -10.63 -5.10
N VAL A 150 -1.06 -10.16 -4.27
CA VAL A 150 -2.46 -10.61 -4.29
C VAL A 150 -3.07 -10.40 -5.68
N LEU A 151 -3.01 -9.17 -6.19
CA LEU A 151 -3.56 -8.80 -7.50
C LEU A 151 -2.94 -9.61 -8.64
N LEU A 152 -1.63 -9.86 -8.57
CA LEU A 152 -0.95 -10.65 -9.59
C LEU A 152 -1.38 -12.12 -9.57
N GLY A 153 -1.48 -12.72 -8.37
CA GLY A 153 -1.99 -14.08 -8.20
C GLY A 153 -3.42 -14.23 -8.73
N TRP A 154 -4.29 -13.27 -8.41
CA TRP A 154 -5.66 -13.25 -8.94
C TRP A 154 -5.71 -13.04 -10.45
N GLY A 155 -4.89 -12.12 -10.98
CA GLY A 155 -4.74 -11.92 -12.42
C GLY A 155 -4.36 -13.22 -13.14
N TYR A 156 -3.36 -13.97 -12.65
CA TYR A 156 -3.00 -15.25 -13.24
C TYR A 156 -4.11 -16.28 -13.16
N SER A 157 -4.75 -16.42 -12.00
CA SER A 157 -5.86 -17.37 -11.87
C SER A 157 -7.07 -17.00 -12.75
N THR A 158 -7.24 -15.73 -13.11
CA THR A 158 -8.37 -15.24 -13.90
C THR A 158 -8.10 -15.34 -15.40
N PHE A 159 -6.86 -15.12 -15.81
CA PHE A 159 -6.48 -15.00 -17.21
C PHE A 159 -5.72 -16.23 -17.77
N ASP A 160 -5.28 -17.14 -16.91
CA ASP A 160 -4.65 -18.41 -17.29
C ASP A 160 -5.48 -19.62 -16.85
N ASN A 161 -5.61 -20.61 -17.72
CA ASN A 161 -6.17 -21.92 -17.39
C ASN A 161 -5.15 -22.83 -16.69
N ASN A 162 -3.85 -22.53 -16.76
CA ASN A 162 -2.79 -23.34 -16.17
C ASN A 162 -1.96 -22.57 -15.13
N ILE A 163 -2.36 -22.74 -13.89
CA ILE A 163 -1.83 -22.01 -12.75
C ILE A 163 -0.33 -22.34 -12.44
N GLN A 164 0.23 -23.41 -12.99
CA GLN A 164 1.61 -23.85 -12.72
C GLN A 164 2.69 -22.92 -13.32
N ARG A 165 2.32 -21.91 -14.11
CA ARG A 165 3.26 -21.07 -14.88
C ARG A 165 3.55 -19.71 -14.25
N ALA A 166 3.07 -19.45 -13.03
CA ALA A 166 3.11 -18.16 -12.32
C ALA A 166 4.49 -17.77 -11.71
N HIS A 167 5.58 -17.81 -12.49
CA HIS A 167 6.93 -17.45 -12.01
C HIS A 167 7.19 -15.94 -11.86
N SER A 168 6.34 -15.11 -12.46
CA SER A 168 6.44 -13.65 -12.56
C SER A 168 6.16 -12.90 -11.25
N SER A 169 5.75 -13.61 -10.20
CA SER A 169 5.59 -13.08 -8.84
C SER A 169 6.88 -12.54 -8.24
N ILE A 170 8.05 -12.95 -8.71
CA ILE A 170 9.33 -12.42 -8.19
C ILE A 170 9.71 -11.11 -8.90
N LEU A 171 9.47 -11.04 -10.21
CA LEU A 171 9.87 -9.90 -11.03
C LEU A 171 9.14 -8.61 -10.62
N HIS A 172 7.85 -8.69 -10.29
CA HIS A 172 7.09 -7.50 -9.88
C HIS A 172 7.54 -6.96 -8.50
N VAL A 173 7.98 -7.82 -7.58
CA VAL A 173 8.54 -7.36 -6.29
C VAL A 173 9.78 -6.53 -6.53
N VAL A 174 10.65 -6.99 -7.44
CA VAL A 174 11.87 -6.26 -7.82
C VAL A 174 11.53 -4.91 -8.44
N ILE A 175 10.56 -4.86 -9.38
CA ILE A 175 10.11 -3.62 -10.02
C ILE A 175 9.52 -2.65 -8.98
N SER A 176 8.57 -3.12 -8.16
CA SER A 176 7.90 -2.32 -7.12
C SER A 176 8.90 -1.71 -6.14
N ARG A 177 9.82 -2.54 -5.67
CA ARG A 177 10.85 -2.14 -4.72
C ARG A 177 11.82 -1.12 -5.33
N SER A 178 12.27 -1.37 -6.56
CA SER A 178 13.18 -0.46 -7.26
C SER A 178 12.53 0.90 -7.52
N PHE A 179 11.26 0.90 -7.95
CA PHE A 179 10.51 2.13 -8.18
C PHE A 179 10.33 2.92 -6.89
N THR A 180 9.83 2.27 -5.82
CA THR A 180 9.59 2.92 -4.52
C THR A 180 10.87 3.55 -3.97
N ARG A 181 12.00 2.86 -4.06
CA ARG A 181 13.29 3.38 -3.60
C ARG A 181 13.80 4.54 -4.44
N ALA A 182 13.61 4.48 -5.75
CA ALA A 182 14.06 5.53 -6.66
C ALA A 182 13.24 6.81 -6.52
N THR A 183 11.91 6.70 -6.37
CA THR A 183 10.99 7.83 -6.46
C THR A 183 10.47 8.33 -5.11
N ARG A 184 10.51 7.48 -4.06
CA ARG A 184 9.80 7.69 -2.78
C ARG A 184 8.29 7.88 -2.95
N ILE A 185 7.73 7.48 -4.08
CA ILE A 185 6.30 7.55 -4.37
C ILE A 185 5.72 6.14 -4.23
N PRO A 186 4.57 5.97 -3.54
CA PRO A 186 3.87 4.70 -3.52
C PRO A 186 3.56 4.26 -4.97
N PRO A 187 4.01 3.08 -5.40
CA PRO A 187 3.79 2.64 -6.77
C PRO A 187 2.33 2.25 -7.03
N LEU A 188 1.46 2.26 -6.00
CA LEU A 188 0.08 1.78 -6.06
C LEU A 188 0.05 0.40 -6.73
N THR A 189 -0.84 0.21 -7.70
CA THR A 189 -1.00 -1.04 -8.45
C THR A 189 -0.16 -1.09 -9.73
N TRP A 190 0.71 -0.11 -10.01
CA TRP A 190 1.58 -0.14 -11.20
C TRP A 190 2.47 -1.39 -11.30
N PRO A 191 3.10 -1.89 -10.21
CA PRO A 191 3.96 -3.05 -10.30
C PRO A 191 3.19 -4.30 -10.74
N TYR A 192 2.01 -4.51 -10.17
CA TYR A 192 1.07 -5.54 -10.61
C TYR A 192 0.70 -5.36 -12.10
N ASN A 193 0.25 -4.18 -12.50
CA ASN A 193 -0.22 -3.93 -13.87
C ASN A 193 0.88 -4.20 -14.90
N ILE A 194 2.10 -3.70 -14.66
CA ILE A 194 3.24 -3.92 -15.57
C ILE A 194 3.56 -5.42 -15.66
N ALA A 195 3.62 -6.11 -14.52
CA ALA A 195 3.96 -7.54 -14.50
C ALA A 195 2.89 -8.42 -15.15
N LEU A 196 1.60 -8.12 -14.90
CA LEU A 196 0.51 -8.85 -15.53
C LEU A 196 0.48 -8.59 -17.04
N LEU A 197 0.55 -7.33 -17.48
CA LEU A 197 0.53 -6.98 -18.90
C LEU A 197 1.72 -7.58 -19.65
N MET A 198 2.91 -7.55 -19.07
CA MET A 198 4.09 -8.16 -19.67
C MET A 198 3.94 -9.68 -19.77
N TRP A 199 3.41 -10.33 -18.72
CA TRP A 199 3.09 -11.75 -18.79
C TRP A 199 2.05 -12.05 -19.87
N MET A 200 0.95 -11.28 -19.95
CA MET A 200 -0.09 -11.45 -20.97
C MET A 200 0.46 -11.25 -22.38
N ALA A 201 1.36 -10.28 -22.59
CA ALA A 201 2.04 -10.05 -23.86
C ALA A 201 2.92 -11.25 -24.23
N CYS A 202 3.77 -11.73 -23.32
CA CYS A 202 4.58 -12.93 -23.54
C CYS A 202 3.72 -14.18 -23.80
N ALA A 203 2.60 -14.30 -23.08
CA ALA A 203 1.68 -15.40 -23.21
C ALA A 203 1.03 -15.42 -24.61
N THR A 204 0.56 -14.27 -25.06
CA THR A 204 -0.04 -14.10 -26.40
C THR A 204 0.99 -14.36 -27.51
N LEU A 205 2.23 -13.89 -27.36
CA LEU A 205 3.27 -14.01 -28.39
C LEU A 205 3.87 -15.42 -28.53
N SER A 206 3.75 -16.26 -27.52
CA SER A 206 4.41 -17.58 -27.50
C SER A 206 3.54 -18.74 -27.99
N ASN A 207 2.30 -18.50 -28.43
CA ASN A 207 1.32 -19.50 -28.90
C ASN A 207 1.08 -20.69 -27.93
N ASN A 208 1.64 -20.65 -26.72
CA ASN A 208 1.62 -21.74 -25.74
C ASN A 208 0.56 -21.52 -24.64
N TYR A 209 -0.25 -20.48 -24.76
CA TYR A 209 -1.21 -20.07 -23.76
C TYR A 209 -2.60 -19.96 -24.39
N ASP A 210 -3.51 -20.82 -23.95
CA ASP A 210 -4.95 -20.61 -24.09
C ASP A 210 -5.37 -19.50 -23.14
N THR A 211 -4.94 -18.27 -23.43
CA THR A 211 -5.36 -17.09 -22.66
C THR A 211 -6.85 -16.90 -22.87
N LEU A 212 -7.62 -16.91 -21.78
CA LEU A 212 -9.09 -16.92 -21.76
C LEU A 212 -9.78 -15.75 -22.50
N PHE A 213 -9.03 -14.76 -23.00
CA PHE A 213 -9.57 -13.55 -23.63
C PHE A 213 -8.91 -13.15 -24.97
N THR A 214 -8.24 -14.05 -25.69
CA THR A 214 -7.81 -13.75 -27.08
C THR A 214 -8.94 -13.70 -28.10
N HIS A 215 -10.17 -14.03 -27.72
CA HIS A 215 -11.34 -13.80 -28.57
C HIS A 215 -11.82 -12.35 -28.38
N ALA A 216 -11.75 -11.56 -29.46
CA ALA A 216 -12.29 -10.20 -29.49
C ALA A 216 -13.74 -10.19 -28.97
N VAL A 217 -13.94 -9.68 -27.74
CA VAL A 217 -15.27 -9.43 -27.21
C VAL A 217 -15.83 -8.28 -28.03
N THR A 218 -16.64 -8.59 -29.04
CA THR A 218 -17.42 -7.58 -29.74
C THR A 218 -18.42 -7.05 -28.71
N PRO A 219 -18.34 -5.78 -28.27
CA PRO A 219 -19.30 -5.26 -27.32
C PRO A 219 -20.66 -5.21 -28.00
N LYS A 220 -21.49 -6.22 -27.75
CA LYS A 220 -22.87 -6.23 -28.19
C LYS A 220 -23.62 -5.32 -27.21
N ALA A 221 -24.01 -4.14 -27.68
CA ALA A 221 -24.94 -3.30 -26.93
C ALA A 221 -26.23 -4.09 -26.72
N LEU A 222 -26.41 -4.64 -25.52
CA LEU A 222 -27.71 -5.14 -25.11
C LEU A 222 -28.56 -3.92 -24.76
N ALA A 223 -29.59 -3.65 -25.57
CA ALA A 223 -30.70 -2.81 -25.16
C ALA A 223 -31.45 -3.55 -24.05
N GLY A 224 -31.08 -3.27 -22.79
CA GLY A 224 -31.72 -3.82 -21.60
C GLY A 224 -32.57 -2.75 -20.91
N GLU A 225 -33.64 -3.18 -20.24
CA GLU A 225 -34.43 -2.30 -19.39
C GLU A 225 -33.63 -1.89 -18.15
N TYR A 226 -33.57 -0.59 -17.87
CA TYR A 226 -32.92 -0.06 -16.67
C TYR A 226 -33.88 -0.15 -15.49
N SER A 227 -33.50 -0.92 -14.46
CA SER A 227 -34.22 -1.06 -13.20
C SER A 227 -33.33 -0.72 -12.01
N ILE A 228 -33.92 -0.33 -10.88
CA ILE A 228 -33.19 -0.10 -9.63
C ILE A 228 -32.41 -1.35 -9.18
N THR A 229 -32.99 -2.54 -9.39
CA THR A 229 -32.31 -3.81 -9.09
C THR A 229 -31.11 -4.03 -10.00
N TRP A 230 -31.24 -3.68 -11.28
CA TRP A 230 -30.13 -3.74 -12.24
C TRP A 230 -29.00 -2.79 -11.84
N PHE A 231 -29.33 -1.58 -11.40
CA PHE A 231 -28.35 -0.60 -10.91
C PHE A 231 -27.56 -1.16 -9.72
N PHE A 232 -28.23 -1.59 -8.64
CA PHE A 232 -27.54 -2.10 -7.45
C PHE A 232 -26.75 -3.38 -7.72
N THR A 233 -27.28 -4.28 -8.55
CA THR A 233 -26.58 -5.52 -8.93
C THR A 233 -25.31 -5.20 -9.71
N THR A 234 -25.38 -4.29 -10.68
CA THR A 234 -24.24 -3.90 -11.51
C THR A 234 -23.22 -3.10 -10.72
N TRP A 235 -23.67 -2.24 -9.81
CA TRP A 235 -22.81 -1.47 -8.90
C TRP A 235 -22.01 -2.38 -7.96
N LEU A 236 -22.67 -3.34 -7.31
CA LEU A 236 -22.00 -4.33 -6.45
C LEU A 236 -21.03 -5.23 -7.22
N LYS A 237 -21.42 -5.65 -8.43
CA LYS A 237 -20.49 -6.35 -9.34
C LYS A 237 -19.32 -5.48 -9.77
N GLY A 238 -19.52 -4.17 -9.92
CA GLY A 238 -18.43 -3.22 -10.17
C GLY A 238 -17.43 -3.20 -9.02
N ILE A 239 -17.92 -3.22 -7.78
CA ILE A 239 -17.07 -3.32 -6.58
C ILE A 239 -16.32 -4.65 -6.54
N SER A 240 -16.97 -5.77 -6.88
CA SER A 240 -16.31 -7.08 -6.89
C SER A 240 -15.19 -7.20 -7.94
N GLN A 241 -15.17 -6.36 -8.98
CA GLN A 241 -14.09 -6.37 -9.98
C GLN A 241 -12.73 -5.98 -9.39
N VAL A 242 -12.69 -5.29 -8.26
CA VAL A 242 -11.44 -5.01 -7.53
C VAL A 242 -10.70 -6.31 -7.16
N VAL A 243 -11.45 -7.40 -6.95
CA VAL A 243 -10.90 -8.73 -6.62
C VAL A 243 -11.02 -9.73 -7.79
N PHE A 244 -11.12 -9.23 -9.03
CA PHE A 244 -11.29 -10.03 -10.26
C PHE A 244 -12.56 -10.90 -10.26
N SER A 245 -13.57 -10.48 -9.50
CA SER A 245 -14.85 -11.17 -9.42
C SER A 245 -15.94 -10.41 -10.16
N ALA A 246 -16.82 -11.12 -10.86
CA ALA A 246 -18.06 -10.58 -11.42
C ALA A 246 -19.30 -11.00 -10.61
N ASP A 247 -19.10 -11.41 -9.36
CA ASP A 247 -20.14 -11.91 -8.46
C ASP A 247 -20.68 -10.82 -7.51
N LEU A 248 -22.00 -10.84 -7.30
CA LEU A 248 -22.70 -9.90 -6.43
C LEU A 248 -22.20 -10.00 -4.98
N TRP A 249 -22.04 -11.21 -4.47
CA TRP A 249 -21.71 -11.47 -3.07
C TRP A 249 -20.26 -11.14 -2.76
N SER A 250 -19.34 -11.35 -3.71
CA SER A 250 -17.99 -10.79 -3.62
C SER A 250 -18.01 -9.28 -3.36
N GLY A 251 -18.89 -8.54 -4.03
CA GLY A 251 -19.05 -7.09 -3.83
C GLY A 251 -19.58 -6.74 -2.44
N VAL A 252 -20.59 -7.47 -1.96
CA VAL A 252 -21.15 -7.30 -0.60
C VAL A 252 -20.09 -7.58 0.47
N VAL A 253 -19.37 -8.70 0.35
CA VAL A 253 -18.31 -9.08 1.31
C VAL A 253 -17.19 -8.06 1.31
N LEU A 254 -16.80 -7.53 0.14
CA LEU A 254 -15.78 -6.50 0.04
C LEU A 254 -16.22 -5.20 0.74
N LEU A 255 -17.47 -4.75 0.54
CA LEU A 255 -18.01 -3.59 1.23
C LEU A 255 -18.03 -3.77 2.75
N VAL A 256 -18.49 -4.93 3.24
CA VAL A 256 -18.49 -5.24 4.67
C VAL A 256 -17.06 -5.19 5.22
N GLY A 257 -16.08 -5.75 4.51
CA GLY A 257 -14.68 -5.70 4.90
C GLY A 257 -14.11 -4.29 4.99
N ILE A 258 -14.46 -3.41 4.03
CA ILE A 258 -14.06 -2.00 4.04
C ILE A 258 -14.70 -1.28 5.23
N LEU A 259 -16.00 -1.48 5.47
CA LEU A 259 -16.72 -0.87 6.61
C LEU A 259 -16.11 -1.29 7.95
N VAL A 260 -15.83 -2.59 8.14
CA VAL A 260 -15.15 -3.11 9.33
C VAL A 260 -13.79 -2.44 9.51
N GLY A 261 -13.04 -2.23 8.42
CA GLY A 261 -11.77 -1.52 8.43
C GLY A 261 -11.89 -0.08 8.92
N CYS A 262 -12.85 0.66 8.38
CA CYS A 262 -13.14 2.05 8.75
C CYS A 262 -13.53 2.19 10.23
N PHE A 263 -14.51 1.41 10.70
CA PHE A 263 -14.97 1.49 12.09
C PHE A 263 -13.88 1.12 13.11
N LEU A 264 -13.05 0.12 12.80
CA LEU A 264 -11.94 -0.26 13.67
C LEU A 264 -10.79 0.75 13.64
N MET A 265 -10.64 1.56 12.58
CA MET A 265 -9.66 2.63 12.52
C MET A 265 -10.05 3.86 13.34
N GLU A 266 -11.35 4.17 13.42
CA GLU A 266 -11.88 5.28 14.23
C GLU A 266 -11.72 5.05 15.74
N GLY A 267 -11.81 3.80 16.22
CA GLY A 267 -11.62 3.47 17.64
C GLY A 267 -10.17 3.56 18.17
N GLN A 268 -9.23 4.02 17.34
CA GLN A 268 -7.80 4.16 17.66
C GLN A 268 -7.30 5.61 17.49
N LEU A 269 -8.21 6.58 17.32
CA LEU A 269 -7.95 8.02 17.37
C LEU A 269 -8.45 8.59 18.69
#